data_AF-A0AAV7LZS0-F1
#
_entry.id   AF-A0AAV7LZS0-F1
#
_cell.length_a   1.000
_cell.length_b   1.000
_cell.length_c   1.000
_cell.angle_alpha   90.00
_cell.angle_beta   90.00
_cell.angle_gamma   90.00
#
_symmetry.space_group_name_H-M   'P 1'
#
loop_
_entity.id
_entity.type
_entity.pdbx_description
1 polymer ?
#
loop_
_entity_poly.entity_id
_entity_poly.type
_entity_poly.pdbx_seq_one_letter_code
_entity_poly.pdbx_strand_id
1 'polypeptide(L)'
;MDPALLKSILVKDCYTHFTNRRTVGFNGPFEDGMTVAKDDEWKRIRTVVSPTFTSGRLKEMFPIIKNLGETLVKNIQKTTEQEEPLDMKKLFGSYTTDVVIGTSFGVNVDSMNNPNDPFVTISRKMLNFRFINPFLMIIVLFPFLTPILKKLNVWLIPNDMVQFFTNAVKSLKEERQKGNHERRVDFLQLMVDSQTEDIPASNGIHHGYKDGSGIWALLEGKNITTAKEETDNKLKQDMHQKPERST
;
A
#
# COMPACT_ATOMS: atom_id res chain seq x y z
N MET A 1 -11.29 -18.66 23.21
CA MET A 1 -12.33 -18.94 22.21
C MET A 1 -12.18 -20.38 21.75
N ASP A 2 -13.29 -21.08 21.55
CA ASP A 2 -13.32 -22.47 21.07
C ASP A 2 -12.84 -22.56 19.60
N PRO A 3 -11.89 -23.44 19.25
CA PRO A 3 -11.43 -23.65 17.87
C PRO A 3 -12.56 -24.02 16.89
N ALA A 4 -13.58 -24.77 17.34
CA ALA A 4 -14.69 -25.15 16.47
C ALA A 4 -15.52 -23.92 16.07
N LEU A 5 -15.76 -23.01 17.02
CA LEU A 5 -16.42 -21.73 16.78
C LEU A 5 -15.60 -20.83 15.85
N LEU A 6 -14.28 -20.72 16.07
CA LEU A 6 -13.39 -19.95 15.19
C LEU A 6 -13.42 -20.48 13.76
N LYS A 7 -13.46 -21.80 13.58
CA LYS A 7 -13.58 -22.43 12.26
C LYS A 7 -14.91 -22.13 11.59
N SER A 8 -16.01 -22.07 12.36
CA SER A 8 -17.30 -21.65 11.80
C SER A 8 -17.22 -20.21 11.29
N ILE A 9 -16.79 -19.28 12.15
CA ILE A 9 -16.77 -17.85 11.84
C ILE A 9 -15.78 -17.49 10.72
N LEU A 10 -14.53 -17.96 10.82
CA LEU A 10 -13.44 -17.52 9.93
C LEU A 10 -13.32 -18.32 8.63
N VAL A 11 -13.97 -19.48 8.53
CA VAL A 11 -13.87 -20.35 7.35
C VAL A 11 -15.23 -20.64 6.74
N LYS A 12 -16.16 -21.24 7.51
CA LYS A 12 -17.46 -21.67 6.96
C LYS A 12 -18.35 -20.49 6.59
N ASP A 13 -18.47 -19.54 7.52
CA ASP A 13 -19.47 -18.46 7.46
C ASP A 13 -18.84 -17.11 7.04
N CYS A 14 -17.50 -17.07 6.88
CA CYS A 14 -16.73 -15.85 6.63
C CYS A 14 -17.20 -15.11 5.37
N TYR A 15 -17.32 -15.83 4.25
CA TYR A 15 -17.68 -15.26 2.96
C TYR A 15 -19.18 -14.95 2.81
N THR A 16 -20.00 -15.38 3.77
CA THR A 16 -21.46 -15.19 3.75
C THR A 16 -21.91 -14.11 4.73
N HIS A 17 -21.30 -14.08 5.93
CA HIS A 17 -21.76 -13.23 7.03
C HIS A 17 -20.69 -12.29 7.59
N PHE A 18 -19.40 -12.59 7.42
CA PHE A 18 -18.29 -11.85 8.07
C PHE A 18 -17.26 -11.31 7.07
N THR A 19 -17.74 -10.85 5.91
CA THR A 19 -16.89 -10.35 4.82
C THR A 19 -16.22 -9.01 5.12
N ASN A 20 -16.91 -8.14 5.86
CA ASN A 20 -16.51 -6.75 6.03
C ASN A 20 -15.89 -6.48 7.40
N ARG A 21 -14.87 -5.61 7.39
CA ARG A 21 -14.22 -5.11 8.61
C ARG A 21 -14.97 -3.90 9.15
N ARG A 22 -14.81 -3.65 10.46
CA ARG A 22 -15.33 -2.44 11.09
C ARG A 22 -14.65 -1.23 10.46
N THR A 23 -15.45 -0.29 9.96
CA THR A 23 -14.95 1.00 9.48
C THR A 23 -14.53 1.85 10.68
N VAL A 24 -13.28 2.29 10.66
CA VAL A 24 -12.76 3.36 11.51
C VAL A 24 -12.49 4.55 10.58
N GLY A 25 -12.75 5.78 11.00
CA GLY A 25 -12.79 6.97 10.11
C GLY A 25 -11.45 7.36 9.48
N PHE A 26 -11.01 6.57 8.50
CA PHE A 26 -9.88 6.86 7.61
C PHE A 26 -10.26 7.97 6.60
N ASN A 27 -9.25 8.68 6.11
CA ASN A 27 -9.37 9.82 5.21
C ASN A 27 -8.66 9.61 3.88
N GLY A 28 -9.24 10.21 2.84
CA GLY A 28 -8.65 10.29 1.51
C GLY A 28 -8.39 8.90 0.93
N PRO A 29 -7.27 8.70 0.21
CA PRO A 29 -6.94 7.42 -0.42
C PRO A 29 -6.88 6.21 0.53
N PHE A 30 -6.74 6.43 1.85
CA PHE A 30 -6.73 5.35 2.83
C PHE A 30 -8.13 4.77 3.13
N GLU A 31 -9.22 5.50 2.82
CA GLU A 31 -10.59 4.98 2.92
C GLU A 31 -10.83 3.86 1.89
N ASP A 32 -10.16 3.94 0.74
CA ASP A 32 -10.21 2.95 -0.35
C ASP A 32 -9.16 1.84 -0.21
N GLY A 33 -8.41 1.79 0.89
CA GLY A 33 -7.37 0.79 1.11
C GLY A 33 -7.93 -0.61 1.35
N MET A 34 -7.16 -1.65 0.99
CA MET A 34 -7.49 -3.08 1.20
C MET A 34 -7.98 -3.43 2.62
N THR A 35 -7.48 -2.72 3.64
CA THR A 35 -7.81 -2.98 5.04
C THR A 35 -9.18 -2.42 5.45
N VAL A 36 -9.78 -1.57 4.62
CA VAL A 36 -11.02 -0.81 4.89
C VAL A 36 -12.11 -1.10 3.87
N ALA A 37 -11.72 -1.30 2.60
CA ALA A 37 -12.60 -1.61 1.49
C ALA A 37 -13.57 -2.76 1.82
N LYS A 38 -14.76 -2.70 1.23
CA LYS A 38 -15.86 -3.63 1.49
C LYS A 38 -16.28 -4.38 0.24
N ASP A 39 -16.83 -5.57 0.45
CA ASP A 39 -17.53 -6.34 -0.58
C ASP A 39 -16.76 -6.45 -1.91
N ASP A 40 -17.36 -6.04 -3.02
CA ASP A 40 -16.76 -6.19 -4.35
C ASP A 40 -15.57 -5.25 -4.59
N GLU A 41 -15.51 -4.11 -3.90
CA GLU A 41 -14.35 -3.23 -3.91
C GLU A 41 -13.15 -3.96 -3.32
N TRP A 42 -13.31 -4.54 -2.14
CA TRP A 42 -12.27 -5.34 -1.49
C TRP A 42 -11.82 -6.51 -2.38
N LYS A 43 -12.76 -7.24 -2.97
CA LYS A 43 -12.44 -8.35 -3.88
C LYS A 43 -11.60 -7.85 -5.06
N ARG A 44 -11.97 -6.71 -5.66
CA ARG A 44 -11.25 -6.13 -6.79
C ARG A 44 -9.81 -5.76 -6.42
N ILE A 45 -9.62 -5.02 -5.33
CA ILE A 45 -8.27 -4.66 -4.85
C ILE A 45 -7.47 -5.94 -4.59
N ARG A 46 -8.10 -6.95 -3.97
CA ARG A 46 -7.41 -8.19 -3.57
C ARG A 46 -6.93 -8.97 -4.77
N THR A 47 -7.75 -9.09 -5.81
CA THR A 47 -7.38 -9.76 -7.06
C THR A 47 -6.18 -9.08 -7.71
N VAL A 48 -6.11 -7.75 -7.65
CA VAL A 48 -4.99 -6.95 -8.18
C VAL A 48 -3.70 -7.11 -7.37
N VAL A 49 -3.80 -7.09 -6.04
CA VAL A 49 -2.63 -7.02 -5.16
C VAL A 49 -2.04 -8.39 -4.82
N SER A 50 -2.86 -9.45 -4.78
CA SER A 50 -2.42 -10.78 -4.34
C SER A 50 -1.31 -11.41 -5.19
N PRO A 51 -1.29 -11.28 -6.53
CA PRO A 51 -0.24 -11.86 -7.38
C PRO A 51 1.18 -11.39 -7.04
N THR A 52 1.33 -10.16 -6.56
CA THR A 52 2.62 -9.57 -6.12
C THR A 52 3.23 -10.28 -4.93
N PHE A 53 2.41 -10.98 -4.13
CA PHE A 53 2.84 -11.71 -2.93
C PHE A 53 3.10 -13.20 -3.17
N THR A 54 3.17 -13.65 -4.44
CA THR A 54 3.61 -15.02 -4.73
C THR A 54 5.09 -15.23 -4.37
N SER A 55 5.48 -16.47 -4.07
CA SER A 55 6.86 -16.79 -3.71
C SER A 55 7.87 -16.38 -4.78
N GLY A 56 7.52 -16.48 -6.07
CA GLY A 56 8.37 -16.03 -7.18
C GLY A 56 8.60 -14.52 -7.14
N ARG A 57 7.53 -13.73 -7.05
CA ARG A 57 7.58 -12.26 -7.00
C ARG A 57 8.29 -11.75 -5.75
N LEU A 58 8.05 -12.37 -4.59
CA LEU A 58 8.80 -12.08 -3.36
C LEU A 58 10.30 -12.35 -3.50
N LYS A 59 10.69 -13.40 -4.23
CA LYS A 59 12.10 -13.74 -4.48
C LYS A 59 12.78 -12.67 -5.33
N GLU A 60 12.07 -12.01 -6.24
CA GLU A 60 12.60 -10.89 -7.03
C GLU A 60 12.95 -9.67 -6.16
N MET A 61 12.23 -9.45 -5.05
CA MET A 61 12.53 -8.40 -4.05
C MET A 61 13.63 -8.79 -3.05
N PHE A 62 14.04 -10.06 -3.01
CA PHE A 62 15.03 -10.57 -2.05
C PHE A 62 16.36 -9.80 -2.03
N PRO A 63 16.93 -9.33 -3.17
CA PRO A 63 18.16 -8.54 -3.15
C PRO A 63 18.06 -7.28 -2.28
N ILE A 64 16.90 -6.60 -2.28
CA ILE A 64 16.64 -5.42 -1.44
C ILE A 64 16.69 -5.82 0.05
N ILE A 65 15.98 -6.90 0.39
CA ILE A 65 15.88 -7.42 1.76
C ILE A 65 17.26 -7.86 2.27
N LYS A 66 18.04 -8.52 1.40
CA LYS A 66 19.40 -8.99 1.71
C LYS A 66 20.33 -7.81 2.00
N ASN A 67 20.34 -6.79 1.14
CA ASN A 67 21.18 -5.60 1.33
C ASN A 67 20.88 -4.89 2.66
N LEU A 68 19.59 -4.74 2.99
CA LEU A 68 19.17 -4.18 4.28
C LEU A 68 19.57 -5.09 5.45
N GLY A 69 19.57 -6.41 5.26
CA GLY A 69 20.06 -7.38 6.24
C GLY A 69 21.56 -7.24 6.51
N GLU A 70 22.36 -6.96 5.47
CA GLU A 70 23.79 -6.68 5.63
C GLU A 70 24.01 -5.38 6.43
N THR A 71 23.21 -4.34 6.19
CA THR A 71 23.22 -3.10 7.00
C THR A 71 22.85 -3.38 8.46
N LEU A 72 21.84 -4.23 8.71
CA LEU A 72 21.48 -4.65 10.06
C LEU A 72 22.65 -5.34 10.77
N VAL A 73 23.33 -6.29 10.12
CA VAL A 73 24.49 -6.98 10.70
C VAL A 73 25.62 -6.01 11.02
N LYS A 74 25.94 -5.07 10.12
CA LYS A 74 26.94 -4.03 10.36
C LYS A 74 26.60 -3.16 11.57
N ASN A 75 25.33 -2.78 11.71
CA ASN A 75 24.87 -1.99 12.85
C ASN A 75 25.01 -2.77 14.17
N ILE A 76 24.68 -4.07 14.18
CA ILE A 76 24.88 -4.93 15.36
C ILE A 76 26.36 -5.00 15.72
N GLN A 77 27.23 -5.30 14.75
CA GLN A 77 28.67 -5.40 14.95
C GLN A 77 29.25 -4.13 15.59
N LYS A 78 28.90 -2.97 15.01
CA LYS A 78 29.33 -1.66 15.51
C LYS A 78 28.90 -1.43 16.97
N THR A 79 27.66 -1.76 17.34
CA THR A 79 27.19 -1.57 18.72
C THR A 79 27.82 -2.58 19.68
N THR A 80 28.07 -3.82 19.24
CA THR A 80 28.76 -4.82 20.06
C THR A 80 30.23 -4.48 20.31
N GLU A 81 30.92 -3.88 19.34
CA GLU A 81 32.29 -3.36 19.51
C GLU A 81 32.36 -2.21 20.51
N GLN A 82 31.26 -1.48 20.68
CA GLN A 82 31.13 -0.38 21.64
C GLN A 82 30.69 -0.84 23.04
N GLU A 83 30.46 -2.15 23.24
CA GLU A 83 29.91 -2.75 24.46
C GLU A 83 28.61 -2.11 24.96
N GLU A 84 27.84 -1.52 24.03
CA GLU A 84 26.58 -0.85 24.37
C GLU A 84 25.38 -1.82 24.36
N PRO A 85 24.41 -1.66 25.27
CA PRO A 85 23.20 -2.46 25.26
C PRO A 85 22.34 -2.19 24.01
N LEU A 86 21.96 -3.27 23.32
CA LEU A 86 21.11 -3.22 22.13
C LEU A 86 19.62 -3.24 22.49
N ASP A 87 18.90 -2.18 22.12
CA ASP A 87 17.43 -2.21 22.10
C ASP A 87 16.94 -2.99 20.87
N MET A 88 16.62 -4.27 21.10
CA MET A 88 16.13 -5.19 20.06
C MET A 88 14.85 -4.71 19.38
N LYS A 89 13.97 -4.01 20.11
CA LYS A 89 12.71 -3.49 19.56
C LYS A 89 13.00 -2.36 18.56
N LYS A 90 13.92 -1.45 18.92
CA LYS A 90 14.36 -0.39 18.01
C LYS A 90 15.13 -0.97 16.83
N LEU A 91 15.99 -1.95 17.07
CA LEU A 91 16.79 -2.63 16.04
C LEU A 91 15.94 -3.24 14.93
N PHE A 92 15.06 -4.18 15.29
CA PHE A 92 14.21 -4.85 14.32
C PHE A 92 13.07 -3.97 13.81
N GLY A 93 12.62 -3.00 14.61
CA GLY A 93 11.64 -2.00 14.17
C GLY A 93 12.17 -1.13 13.04
N SER A 94 13.41 -0.64 13.17
CA SER A 94 14.12 0.09 12.12
C SER A 94 14.33 -0.77 10.88
N TYR A 95 14.87 -1.99 11.04
CA TYR A 95 15.06 -2.92 9.92
C TYR A 95 13.76 -3.20 9.14
N THR A 96 12.67 -3.49 9.85
CA THR A 96 11.37 -3.76 9.22
C THR A 96 10.84 -2.54 8.47
N THR A 97 11.04 -1.35 9.04
CA THR A 97 10.66 -0.08 8.41
C THR A 97 11.44 0.12 7.11
N ASP A 98 12.75 -0.11 7.13
CA ASP A 98 13.62 0.03 5.96
C ASP A 98 13.26 -0.98 4.86
N VAL A 99 12.94 -2.22 5.25
CA VAL A 99 12.46 -3.26 4.32
C VAL A 99 11.17 -2.81 3.66
N VAL A 100 10.17 -2.39 4.44
CA VAL A 100 8.88 -1.93 3.88
C VAL A 100 9.07 -0.73 2.95
N ILE A 101 9.86 0.27 3.34
CA ILE A 101 10.11 1.46 2.50
C ILE A 101 10.86 1.06 1.22
N GLY A 102 11.92 0.26 1.36
CA GLY A 102 12.77 -0.17 0.25
C GLY A 102 12.07 -1.08 -0.75
N THR A 103 11.20 -1.98 -0.29
CA THR A 103 10.43 -2.85 -1.18
C THR A 103 9.20 -2.15 -1.74
N SER A 104 8.54 -1.25 -0.99
CA SER A 104 7.28 -0.64 -1.44
C SER A 104 7.48 0.58 -2.33
N PHE A 105 8.45 1.44 -2.00
CA PHE A 105 8.68 2.71 -2.69
C PHE A 105 10.00 2.73 -3.48
N GLY A 106 10.79 1.66 -3.42
CA GLY A 106 12.10 1.61 -4.08
C GLY A 106 13.13 2.58 -3.47
N VAL A 107 12.88 3.12 -2.27
CA VAL A 107 13.75 4.09 -1.59
C VAL A 107 14.66 3.37 -0.60
N ASN A 108 15.97 3.55 -0.74
CA ASN A 108 16.92 3.05 0.26
C ASN A 108 17.00 4.04 1.41
N VAL A 109 16.53 3.62 2.58
CA VAL A 109 16.64 4.35 3.84
C VAL A 109 17.46 3.55 4.84
N ASP A 110 18.12 4.26 5.75
CA ASP A 110 18.78 3.69 6.91
C ASP A 110 18.18 4.35 8.15
N SER A 111 17.08 3.78 8.65
CA SER A 111 16.36 4.36 9.79
C SER A 111 17.13 4.24 11.11
N MET A 112 18.16 3.39 11.15
CA MET A 112 19.00 3.22 12.33
C MET A 112 19.98 4.38 12.48
N ASN A 113 20.73 4.67 11.41
CA ASN A 113 21.75 5.71 11.42
C ASN A 113 21.18 7.10 11.09
N ASN A 114 20.09 7.16 10.31
CA ASN A 114 19.39 8.40 9.98
C ASN A 114 17.91 8.36 10.41
N PRO A 115 17.63 8.48 11.72
CA PRO A 115 16.26 8.41 12.24
C PRO A 115 15.36 9.58 11.82
N ASN A 116 15.94 10.66 11.29
CA ASN A 116 15.24 11.89 10.89
C ASN A 116 14.87 11.91 9.40
N ASP A 117 15.14 10.83 8.66
CA ASP A 117 14.69 10.70 7.29
C ASP A 117 13.16 10.92 7.19
N PRO A 118 12.64 11.65 6.19
CA PRO A 118 11.23 11.94 6.07
C PRO A 118 10.34 10.69 6.00
N PHE A 119 10.75 9.66 5.25
CA PHE A 119 10.00 8.40 5.16
C PHE A 119 10.01 7.67 6.50
N VAL A 120 11.15 7.65 7.18
CA VAL A 120 11.29 7.01 8.50
C VAL A 120 10.43 7.72 9.55
N THR A 121 10.46 9.05 9.57
CA THR A 121 9.70 9.87 10.51
C THR A 121 8.20 9.66 10.33
N ILE A 122 7.72 9.69 9.10
CA ILE A 122 6.29 9.54 8.79
C ILE A 122 5.83 8.10 9.01
N SER A 123 6.65 7.11 8.63
CA SER A 123 6.35 5.70 8.88
C SER A 123 6.31 5.39 10.38
N ARG A 124 7.22 5.95 11.19
CA ARG A 124 7.17 5.83 12.65
C ARG A 124 5.94 6.49 13.24
N LYS A 125 5.51 7.66 12.75
CA LYS A 125 4.23 8.28 13.17
C LYS A 125 3.04 7.36 12.88
N MET A 126 3.04 6.68 11.73
CA MET A 126 2.00 5.71 11.35
C MET A 126 2.04 4.46 12.24
N LEU A 127 3.22 3.91 12.53
CA LEU A 127 3.39 2.70 13.34
C LEU A 127 3.22 2.93 14.84
N ASN A 128 3.50 4.15 15.33
CA ASN A 128 3.23 4.58 16.71
C ASN A 128 1.74 4.78 17.00
N PHE A 129 0.86 4.32 16.10
CA PHE A 129 -0.56 4.29 16.32
C PHE A 129 -0.90 3.35 17.48
N ARG A 130 -1.06 3.94 18.67
CA ARG A 130 -1.39 3.20 19.89
C ARG A 130 -2.83 2.69 19.77
N PHE A 131 -3.01 1.37 19.85
CA PHE A 131 -4.35 0.76 19.96
C PHE A 131 -5.16 1.27 21.16
N ILE A 132 -4.49 1.85 22.16
CA ILE A 132 -5.10 2.48 23.35
C ILE A 132 -5.22 4.01 23.16
N ASN A 133 -5.16 4.53 21.94
CA ASN A 133 -5.41 5.94 21.70
C ASN A 133 -6.86 6.27 22.11
N PRO A 134 -7.10 7.20 23.05
CA PRO A 134 -8.44 7.58 23.49
C PRO A 134 -9.37 7.94 22.32
N PHE A 135 -8.82 8.54 21.27
CA PHE A 135 -9.55 8.87 20.05
C PHE A 135 -10.07 7.62 19.31
N LEU A 136 -9.22 6.59 19.15
CA LEU A 136 -9.64 5.33 18.56
C LEU A 136 -10.66 4.61 19.45
N MET A 137 -10.48 4.66 20.77
CA MET A 137 -11.40 4.06 21.72
C MET A 137 -12.81 4.69 21.60
N ILE A 138 -12.89 6.01 21.46
CA ILE A 138 -14.15 6.73 21.23
C ILE A 138 -14.80 6.27 19.92
N ILE A 139 -14.04 6.18 18.83
CA ILE A 139 -14.56 5.71 17.52
C ILE A 139 -15.09 4.27 17.62
N VAL A 140 -14.40 3.41 18.37
CA VAL A 140 -14.75 1.99 18.52
C VAL A 140 -15.97 1.78 19.42
N LEU A 141 -16.09 2.55 20.50
CA LEU A 141 -17.20 2.45 21.47
C LEU A 141 -18.45 3.20 21.00
N PHE A 142 -18.29 4.33 20.31
CA PHE A 142 -19.36 5.22 19.88
C PHE A 142 -19.35 5.41 18.36
N PRO A 143 -19.64 4.37 17.56
CA PRO A 143 -19.57 4.44 16.10
C PRO A 143 -20.55 5.46 15.50
N PHE A 144 -21.64 5.81 16.18
CA PHE A 144 -22.58 6.85 15.73
C PHE A 144 -21.96 8.26 15.69
N LEU A 145 -20.84 8.50 16.38
CA LEU A 145 -20.12 9.77 16.33
C LEU A 145 -19.24 9.90 15.07
N THR A 146 -18.92 8.79 14.39
CA THR A 146 -18.07 8.79 13.20
C THR A 146 -18.52 9.73 12.07
N PRO A 147 -19.82 9.82 11.67
CA PRO A 147 -20.26 10.78 10.67
C PRO A 147 -20.13 12.24 11.13
N ILE A 148 -20.23 12.50 12.44
CA ILE A 148 -20.05 13.84 13.01
C ILE A 148 -18.58 14.24 12.96
N LEU A 149 -17.67 13.34 13.36
CA LEU A 149 -16.23 13.56 13.28
C LEU A 149 -15.77 13.78 11.84
N LYS A 150 -16.33 13.04 10.88
CA LYS A 150 -16.07 13.22 9.44
C LYS A 150 -16.46 14.63 8.98
N LYS A 151 -17.62 15.15 9.42
CA LYS A 151 -18.05 16.54 9.12
C LYS A 151 -17.17 17.60 9.77
N LEU A 152 -16.60 17.32 10.93
CA LEU A 152 -15.68 18.22 11.63
C LEU A 152 -14.23 18.15 11.11
N ASN A 153 -13.98 17.40 10.02
CA ASN A 153 -12.65 17.16 9.46
C ASN A 153 -11.65 16.57 10.47
N VAL A 154 -12.14 15.78 11.42
CA VAL A 154 -11.30 15.06 12.39
C VAL A 154 -11.09 13.63 11.90
N TRP A 155 -9.84 13.30 11.59
CA TRP A 155 -9.48 12.04 10.94
C TRP A 155 -8.51 11.21 11.75
N LEU A 156 -8.54 9.88 11.52
CA LEU A 156 -7.63 8.95 12.18
C LEU A 156 -6.18 9.13 11.72
N ILE A 157 -5.98 9.38 10.42
CA ILE A 157 -4.67 9.62 9.84
C ILE A 157 -4.48 11.14 9.67
N PRO A 158 -3.39 11.71 10.20
CA PRO A 158 -3.04 13.11 9.97
C PRO A 158 -2.91 13.46 8.47
N ASN A 159 -3.40 14.64 8.06
CA ASN A 159 -3.39 15.04 6.65
C ASN A 159 -1.99 15.23 6.05
N ASP A 160 -1.00 15.61 6.87
CA ASP A 160 0.41 15.71 6.45
C ASP A 160 0.96 14.35 5.97
N MET A 161 0.58 13.26 6.66
CA MET A 161 0.92 11.90 6.27
C MET A 161 0.26 11.51 4.95
N VAL A 162 -1.03 11.84 4.79
CA VAL A 162 -1.76 11.55 3.53
C VAL A 162 -1.11 12.27 2.36
N GLN A 163 -0.80 13.56 2.52
CA GLN A 163 -0.14 14.34 1.48
C GLN A 163 1.24 13.80 1.14
N PHE A 164 2.04 13.40 2.13
CA PHE A 164 3.36 12.84 1.91
C PHE A 164 3.32 11.58 1.05
N PHE A 165 2.51 10.59 1.44
CA PHE A 165 2.41 9.34 0.67
C PHE A 165 1.81 9.55 -0.72
N THR A 166 0.82 10.44 -0.84
CA THR A 166 0.23 10.79 -2.15
C THR A 166 1.28 11.41 -3.07
N ASN A 167 2.09 12.34 -2.55
CA ASN A 167 3.17 12.96 -3.32
C ASN A 167 4.28 11.97 -3.66
N ALA A 168 4.67 11.10 -2.72
CA ALA A 168 5.69 10.08 -2.95
C ALA A 168 5.29 9.12 -4.08
N VAL A 169 4.05 8.62 -4.05
CA VAL A 169 3.52 7.76 -5.11
C VAL A 169 3.44 8.50 -6.44
N LYS A 170 3.01 9.77 -6.44
CA LYS A 170 2.94 10.60 -7.65
C LYS A 170 4.32 10.82 -8.28
N SER A 171 5.31 11.21 -7.47
CA SER A 171 6.68 11.40 -7.95
C SER A 171 7.26 10.11 -8.54
N LEU A 172 7.00 8.99 -7.88
CA LEU A 172 7.49 7.68 -8.33
C LEU A 172 6.79 7.22 -9.63
N LYS A 173 5.52 7.57 -9.83
CA LYS A 173 4.82 7.39 -11.12
C LYS A 173 5.48 8.18 -12.24
N GLU A 174 5.71 9.47 -12.00
CA GLU A 174 6.30 10.38 -12.98
C GLU A 174 7.72 9.97 -13.37
N GLU A 175 8.52 9.50 -12.40
CA GLU A 175 9.87 8.99 -12.63
C GLU A 175 9.87 7.75 -13.53
N ARG A 176 8.97 6.78 -13.27
CA ARG A 176 8.83 5.58 -14.10
C ARG A 176 8.37 5.90 -15.52
N GLN A 177 7.46 6.85 -15.68
CA GLN A 177 6.98 7.29 -17.00
C GLN A 177 8.08 7.96 -17.85
N LYS A 178 9.05 8.60 -17.21
CA LYS A 178 10.20 9.23 -17.88
C LYS A 178 11.27 8.21 -18.33
N GLY A 179 11.11 6.93 -18.00
CA GLY A 179 12.00 5.84 -18.44
C GLY A 179 13.39 5.88 -17.80
N ASN A 180 13.61 6.70 -16.78
CA ASN A 180 14.93 7.01 -16.24
C ASN A 180 15.36 6.13 -15.05
N HIS A 181 14.62 5.06 -14.76
CA HIS A 181 14.93 4.18 -13.63
C HIS A 181 15.84 3.01 -14.03
N GLU A 182 16.84 2.70 -13.20
CA GLU A 182 17.39 1.35 -13.16
C GLU A 182 16.26 0.37 -12.83
N ARG A 183 16.25 -0.81 -13.47
CA ARG A 183 15.19 -1.82 -13.36
C ARG A 183 15.22 -2.49 -11.98
N ARG A 184 14.96 -1.72 -10.92
CA ARG A 184 14.83 -2.20 -9.55
C ARG A 184 13.46 -2.85 -9.42
N VAL A 185 13.45 -4.13 -9.06
CA VAL A 185 12.20 -4.88 -8.85
C VAL A 185 11.66 -4.54 -7.46
N ASP A 186 10.75 -3.58 -7.42
CA ASP A 186 10.00 -3.18 -6.23
C ASP A 186 8.51 -3.57 -6.34
N PHE A 187 7.78 -3.44 -5.23
CA PHE A 187 6.39 -3.85 -5.11
C PHE A 187 5.46 -3.18 -6.13
N LEU A 188 5.69 -1.90 -6.44
CA LEU A 188 4.87 -1.17 -7.42
C LEU A 188 5.16 -1.67 -8.83
N GLN A 189 6.42 -1.95 -9.16
CA GLN A 189 6.80 -2.55 -10.44
C GLN A 189 6.18 -3.95 -10.57
N LEU A 190 6.31 -4.78 -9.54
CA LEU A 190 5.73 -6.12 -9.53
C LEU A 190 4.20 -6.11 -9.62
N MET A 191 3.53 -5.13 -9.01
CA MET A 191 2.08 -4.96 -9.19
C MET A 191 1.74 -4.69 -10.66
N VAL A 192 2.47 -3.78 -11.33
CA VAL A 192 2.27 -3.50 -12.76
C VAL A 192 2.51 -4.74 -13.61
N ASP A 193 3.62 -5.45 -13.38
CA ASP A 193 4.00 -6.64 -14.14
C ASP A 193 3.04 -7.81 -13.92
N SER A 194 2.47 -7.93 -12.72
CA SER A 194 1.53 -9.01 -12.40
C SER A 194 0.16 -8.89 -13.08
N GLN A 195 -0.15 -7.73 -13.68
CA GLN A 195 -1.39 -7.53 -14.45
C GLN A 195 -1.20 -7.69 -15.96
N THR A 196 0.02 -7.52 -16.45
CA THR A 196 0.35 -7.74 -17.86
C THR A 196 0.54 -9.22 -18.18
N GLU A 197 0.91 -10.04 -17.18
CA GLU A 197 0.94 -11.49 -17.25
C GLU A 197 -0.43 -12.11 -16.93
N ASP A 198 -1.21 -12.38 -17.98
CA ASP A 198 -2.40 -13.25 -18.06
C ASP A 198 -3.11 -13.67 -16.76
N ILE A 199 -4.20 -12.96 -16.40
CA ILE A 199 -5.30 -13.57 -15.63
C ILE A 199 -5.98 -14.59 -16.57
N PRO A 200 -5.91 -15.91 -16.32
CA PRO A 200 -6.64 -16.88 -17.11
C PRO A 200 -8.13 -16.55 -16.96
N ALA A 201 -8.82 -16.41 -18.08
CA ALA A 201 -10.25 -16.17 -18.14
C ALA A 201 -11.00 -17.39 -17.57
N SER A 202 -11.09 -17.50 -16.24
CA SER A 202 -12.06 -18.37 -15.58
C SER A 202 -12.87 -17.53 -14.61
N ASN A 203 -14.16 -17.42 -14.93
CA ASN A 203 -15.26 -16.83 -14.17
C ASN A 203 -15.45 -15.31 -14.35
N GLY A 204 -15.80 -14.92 -15.58
CA GLY A 204 -17.04 -14.18 -15.83
C GLY A 204 -17.22 -12.77 -15.25
N ILE A 205 -16.18 -12.05 -14.85
CA ILE A 205 -16.31 -10.62 -14.49
C ILE A 205 -15.30 -9.77 -15.28
N HIS A 206 -15.85 -9.07 -16.26
CA HIS A 206 -15.38 -7.88 -16.99
C HIS A 206 -13.90 -7.73 -17.35
N HIS A 207 -13.69 -7.86 -18.67
CA HIS A 207 -12.63 -7.26 -19.46
C HIS A 207 -12.45 -5.76 -19.15
N GLY A 208 -11.27 -5.38 -18.68
CA GLY A 208 -10.84 -3.99 -18.58
C GLY A 208 -9.57 -3.91 -17.76
N TYR A 209 -8.55 -3.25 -18.29
CA TYR A 209 -7.24 -3.00 -17.68
C TYR A 209 -6.17 -4.08 -17.88
N LYS A 210 -5.61 -4.08 -19.09
CA LYS A 210 -4.32 -4.72 -19.40
C LYS A 210 -3.13 -3.74 -19.30
N ASP A 211 -3.34 -2.49 -18.86
CA ASP A 211 -2.35 -1.40 -18.96
C ASP A 211 -1.86 -0.84 -17.60
N GLY A 212 -2.21 -1.48 -16.47
CA GLY A 212 -1.81 -1.02 -15.14
C GLY A 212 -2.51 0.27 -14.66
N SER A 213 -3.45 0.84 -15.42
CA SER A 213 -4.21 2.03 -15.01
C SER A 213 -5.10 1.78 -13.78
N GLY A 214 -5.55 0.54 -13.57
CA GLY A 214 -6.29 0.13 -12.37
C GLY A 214 -5.48 0.28 -11.07
N ILE A 215 -4.15 0.02 -11.09
CA ILE A 215 -3.27 0.21 -9.93
C ILE A 215 -3.09 1.70 -9.63
N TRP A 216 -2.93 2.52 -10.66
CA TRP A 216 -2.83 3.96 -10.47
C TRP A 216 -4.12 4.57 -9.92
N ALA A 217 -5.29 4.10 -10.37
CA ALA A 217 -6.56 4.52 -9.81
C ALA A 217 -6.71 4.11 -8.34
N LEU A 218 -6.26 2.91 -7.97
CA LEU A 218 -6.24 2.41 -6.59
C LEU A 218 -5.27 3.18 -5.69
N LEU A 219 -4.10 3.56 -6.21
CA LEU A 219 -3.10 4.33 -5.48
C LEU A 219 -3.48 5.81 -5.34
N GLU A 220 -4.25 6.35 -6.30
CA GLU A 220 -4.74 7.73 -6.27
C GLU A 220 -6.03 7.91 -5.46
N GLY A 221 -6.62 6.84 -4.91
CA GLY A 221 -7.88 6.91 -4.17
C GLY A 221 -9.04 7.46 -5.01
N LYS A 222 -8.99 7.24 -6.33
CA LYS A 222 -10.07 7.63 -7.24
C LYS A 222 -11.05 6.46 -7.33
N ASN A 223 -12.35 6.76 -7.24
CA ASN A 223 -13.37 5.82 -7.71
C ASN A 223 -12.99 5.38 -9.14
N ILE A 224 -12.72 4.08 -9.32
CA ILE A 224 -12.12 3.56 -10.55
C ILE A 224 -13.02 3.82 -11.77
N THR A 225 -14.32 3.98 -11.57
CA THR A 225 -15.27 4.46 -12.59
C THR A 225 -14.91 5.83 -13.16
N THR A 226 -14.45 6.75 -12.32
CA THR A 226 -14.03 8.11 -12.74
C THR A 226 -12.66 8.09 -13.43
N ALA A 227 -11.75 7.22 -12.97
CA ALA A 227 -10.45 7.01 -13.63
C ALA A 227 -10.61 6.34 -15.02
N LYS A 228 -11.60 5.45 -15.18
CA LYS A 228 -12.01 4.89 -16.47
C LYS A 228 -12.46 5.98 -17.44
N GLU A 229 -13.36 6.86 -17.00
CA GLU A 229 -13.87 7.97 -17.81
C GLU A 229 -12.75 8.94 -18.22
N GLU A 230 -11.82 9.28 -17.33
CA GLU A 230 -10.68 10.14 -17.66
C GLU A 230 -9.73 9.49 -18.67
N THR A 231 -9.46 8.19 -18.52
CA THR A 231 -8.54 7.45 -19.41
C THR A 231 -9.18 7.23 -20.78
N ASP A 232 -10.46 6.88 -20.83
CA ASP A 232 -11.23 6.75 -22.07
C ASP A 232 -11.40 8.10 -22.78
N ASN A 233 -11.59 9.21 -22.03
CA ASN A 233 -11.65 10.55 -22.61
C ASN A 233 -10.29 11.02 -23.13
N LYS A 234 -9.19 10.72 -22.45
CA LYS A 234 -7.83 11.00 -22.95
C LYS A 234 -7.50 10.21 -24.21
N LEU A 235 -7.80 8.91 -24.23
CA LEU A 235 -7.62 8.06 -25.41
C LEU A 235 -8.46 8.57 -26.60
N LYS A 236 -9.69 9.04 -26.36
CA LYS A 236 -10.53 9.66 -27.40
C LYS A 236 -9.96 10.99 -27.89
N GLN A 237 -9.42 11.82 -27.01
CA GLN A 237 -8.75 13.08 -27.38
C GLN A 237 -7.48 12.84 -28.20
N ASP A 238 -6.66 11.87 -27.79
CA ASP A 238 -5.42 11.51 -28.49
C ASP A 238 -5.70 10.87 -29.86
N MET A 239 -6.79 10.11 -30.00
CA MET A 239 -7.25 9.59 -31.30
C MET A 239 -7.80 10.67 -32.23
N HIS A 240 -8.32 11.78 -31.71
CA HIS A 240 -8.78 12.93 -32.51
C HIS A 240 -7.67 13.91 -32.88
N GLN A 241 -6.49 13.82 -32.26
CA GLN A 241 -5.34 14.68 -32.55
C GLN A 241 -4.31 14.06 -33.53
N LYS A 242 -4.55 12.85 -34.04
CA LYS A 242 -3.63 12.23 -35.02
C LYS A 242 -3.80 12.91 -36.38
N PRO A 243 -2.79 13.62 -36.93
CA PRO A 243 -2.92 14.25 -38.23
C PRO A 243 -3.00 13.17 -39.31
N GLU A 244 -3.99 13.29 -40.20
CA GLU A 244 -4.06 12.52 -41.45
C GLU A 244 -2.70 12.64 -42.15
N ARG A 245 -1.99 11.51 -42.29
CA ARG A 245 -0.82 11.46 -43.15
C ARG A 245 -1.31 11.67 -44.59
N SER A 246 -1.02 12.86 -45.12
CA SER A 246 -1.11 13.15 -46.55
C SER A 246 -0.31 12.13 -47.35
N THR A 247 -0.99 11.41 -48.23
CA THR A 247 -0.40 10.72 -49.39
C THR A 247 0.32 11.69 -50.32
#